data_AF-A0A846WZZ2-F1
#
_entry.id   AF-A0A846WZZ2-F1
#
_cell.length_a   1.000
_cell.length_b   1.000
_cell.length_c   1.000
_cell.angle_alpha   90.00
_cell.angle_beta   90.00
_cell.angle_gamma   90.00
#
_symmetry.space_group_name_H-M   'P 1'
#
loop_
_entity.id
_entity.type
_entity.pdbx_description
1 polymer ?
#
loop_
_entity_poly.entity_id
_entity_poly.type
_entity_poly.pdbx_seq_one_letter_code
_entity_poly.pdbx_strand_id
1 'polypeptide(L)'
;MAPLDRALLGVAALGGAVCAVGATMYLYTYAGSVPLPLSAVVFGAFLSLLSVAARRLGGESFHAALPVIAFLVVIVAFLLGGPGNSTVFYDWRLLLVVLCGIGMPVVSGYLASSEK
;
A
#
# COMPACT_ATOMS: atom_id res chain seq x y z
N MET A 1 -19.43 9.15 12.38
CA MET A 1 -18.63 9.74 11.29
C MET A 1 -19.46 10.75 10.54
N ALA A 2 -18.91 11.94 10.34
CA ALA A 2 -19.48 12.93 9.42
C ALA A 2 -19.41 12.41 7.97
N PRO A 3 -20.24 12.93 7.05
CA PRO A 3 -20.16 12.57 5.63
C PRO A 3 -18.77 12.85 5.02
N LEU A 4 -18.09 13.91 5.50
CA LEU A 4 -16.73 14.24 5.11
C LEU A 4 -15.71 13.17 5.51
N ASP A 5 -15.78 12.65 6.74
CA ASP A 5 -14.85 11.61 7.23
C ASP A 5 -14.95 10.34 6.40
N ARG A 6 -16.19 9.96 6.00
CA ARG A 6 -16.45 8.82 5.12
C ARG A 6 -15.84 9.03 3.74
N ALA A 7 -15.98 10.24 3.18
CA ALA A 7 -15.36 10.58 1.91
C ALA A 7 -13.83 10.51 1.99
N LEU A 8 -13.22 11.07 3.04
CA LEU A 8 -11.78 11.02 3.26
C LEU A 8 -11.27 9.58 3.45
N LEU A 9 -12.04 8.74 4.14
CA LEU A 9 -11.75 7.32 4.28
C LEU A 9 -11.79 6.60 2.92
N GLY A 10 -12.77 6.90 2.08
CA GLY A 10 -12.84 6.41 0.70
C GLY A 10 -11.65 6.86 -0.14
N VAL A 11 -11.23 8.12 -0.01
CA VAL A 11 -10.02 8.65 -0.65
C VAL A 11 -8.78 7.93 -0.16
N ALA A 12 -8.68 7.62 1.14
CA ALA A 12 -7.54 6.86 1.68
C ALA A 12 -7.49 5.43 1.13
N ALA A 13 -8.64 4.77 0.99
CA ALA A 13 -8.74 3.46 0.35
C ALA A 13 -8.30 3.51 -1.12
N LEU A 14 -8.77 4.50 -1.88
CA LEU A 14 -8.34 4.73 -3.25
C LEU A 14 -6.84 5.04 -3.33
N GLY A 15 -6.31 5.80 -2.38
CA GLY A 15 -4.87 6.06 -2.25
C GLY A 15 -4.07 4.77 -2.05
N GLY A 16 -4.60 3.80 -1.31
CA GLY A 16 -3.99 2.47 -1.18
C GLY A 16 -3.91 1.71 -2.50
N ALA A 17 -4.97 1.75 -3.30
CA ALA A 17 -4.97 1.20 -4.66
C ALA A 17 -3.94 1.90 -5.56
N VAL A 18 -3.86 3.23 -5.52
CA VAL A 18 -2.85 4.00 -6.27
C VAL A 18 -1.43 3.63 -5.85
N CYS A 19 -1.20 3.41 -4.55
CA CYS A 19 0.10 2.94 -4.06
C CYS A 19 0.48 1.56 -4.64
N ALA A 20 -0.47 0.65 -4.82
CA ALA A 20 -0.20 -0.66 -5.44
C ALA A 20 0.18 -0.52 -6.92
N VAL A 21 -0.55 0.31 -7.66
CA VAL A 21 -0.23 0.60 -9.07
C VAL A 21 1.14 1.25 -9.19
N GLY A 22 1.43 2.26 -8.37
CA GLY A 22 2.74 2.92 -8.35
C GLY A 22 3.88 1.95 -7.98
N ALA A 23 3.71 1.17 -6.92
CA ALA A 23 4.73 0.23 -6.47
C ALA A 23 5.12 -0.77 -7.57
N THR A 24 4.12 -1.28 -8.30
CA THR A 24 4.29 -2.29 -9.36
C THR A 24 4.78 -1.70 -10.69
N MET A 25 4.31 -0.52 -11.09
CA MET A 25 4.78 0.15 -12.32
C MET A 25 6.26 0.55 -12.23
N TYR A 26 6.70 1.01 -11.06
CA TYR A 26 8.09 1.40 -10.81
C TYR A 26 8.94 0.26 -10.23
N LEU A 27 8.45 -0.98 -10.26
CA LEU A 27 9.15 -2.13 -9.70
C LEU A 27 10.50 -2.38 -10.39
N TYR A 28 10.57 -2.11 -11.69
CA TYR A 28 11.75 -2.24 -12.54
C TYR A 28 12.57 -0.95 -12.64
N THR A 29 12.55 -0.10 -11.62
CA THR A 29 13.52 1.00 -11.58
C THR A 29 14.92 0.41 -11.37
N TYR A 30 15.88 0.83 -12.18
CA TYR A 30 17.25 0.32 -12.15
C TYR A 30 18.23 1.44 -11.76
N ALA A 31 19.19 1.11 -10.91
CA ALA A 31 20.38 1.93 -10.70
C ALA A 31 21.55 1.22 -11.38
N GLY A 32 21.89 1.65 -12.59
CA GLY A 32 22.80 0.90 -13.47
C GLY A 32 22.20 -0.45 -13.86
N SER A 33 22.90 -1.55 -13.56
CA SER A 33 22.44 -2.91 -13.88
C SER A 33 21.67 -3.58 -12.74
N VAL A 34 21.57 -2.94 -11.57
CA VAL A 34 20.99 -3.57 -10.37
C VAL A 34 19.50 -3.20 -10.23
N PRO A 35 18.61 -4.20 -10.14
CA PRO A 35 17.25 -4.05 -9.62
C PRO A 35 17.17 -3.21 -8.35
N LEU A 36 16.55 -2.03 -8.37
CA LEU A 36 16.37 -1.25 -7.14
C LEU A 36 14.87 -1.05 -6.86
N PRO A 37 14.26 -1.90 -6.02
CA PRO A 37 12.82 -1.89 -5.72
C PRO A 37 12.47 -0.76 -4.74
N LEU A 38 13.00 0.44 -4.99
CA LEU A 38 12.79 1.62 -4.14
C LEU A 38 11.31 2.00 -4.08
N SER A 39 10.56 1.71 -5.16
CA SER A 39 9.12 1.92 -5.22
C SER A 39 8.37 1.16 -4.12
N ALA A 40 8.77 -0.07 -3.79
CA ALA A 40 8.14 -0.86 -2.73
C ALA A 40 8.24 -0.16 -1.37
N VAL A 41 9.40 0.41 -1.07
CA VAL A 41 9.68 1.13 0.18
C VAL A 41 8.91 2.45 0.22
N VAL A 42 8.98 3.25 -0.86
CA VAL A 42 8.34 4.56 -0.93
C VAL A 42 6.81 4.44 -0.84
N PHE A 43 6.21 3.56 -1.65
CA PHE A 43 4.77 3.37 -1.63
C PHE A 43 4.29 2.62 -0.38
N GLY A 44 5.10 1.76 0.22
CA GLY A 44 4.83 1.19 1.55
C GLY A 44 4.78 2.26 2.65
N ALA A 45 5.69 3.25 2.61
CA ALA A 45 5.68 4.38 3.53
C ALA A 45 4.45 5.27 3.32
N PHE A 46 4.10 5.61 2.08
CA PHE A 46 2.86 6.34 1.78
C PHE A 46 1.61 5.61 2.26
N LEU A 47 1.54 4.31 2.02
CA LEU A 47 0.44 3.47 2.48
C LEU A 47 0.33 3.45 4.01
N SER A 48 1.47 3.51 4.71
CA SER A 48 1.51 3.61 6.18
C SER A 48 0.91 4.92 6.67
N LEU A 49 1.28 6.04 6.04
CA LEU A 49 0.71 7.36 6.34
C LEU A 49 -0.81 7.37 6.11
N LEU A 50 -1.27 6.79 5.00
CA LEU A 50 -2.71 6.65 4.69
C LEU A 50 -3.43 5.79 5.73
N SER A 51 -2.83 4.67 6.14
CA SER A 51 -3.37 3.76 7.16
C SER A 51 -3.52 4.45 8.53
N VAL A 52 -2.49 5.19 8.96
CA VAL A 52 -2.52 5.96 10.21
C VAL A 52 -3.55 7.09 10.13
N ALA A 53 -3.63 7.80 9.01
CA ALA A 53 -4.63 8.86 8.80
C ALA A 53 -6.06 8.28 8.83
N ALA A 54 -6.30 7.15 8.15
CA ALA A 54 -7.58 6.45 8.14
C ALA A 54 -7.99 5.98 9.53
N ARG A 55 -7.03 5.52 10.35
CA ARG A 55 -7.29 5.18 11.77
C ARG A 55 -7.74 6.39 12.59
N ARG A 56 -7.08 7.54 12.39
CA ARG A 56 -7.38 8.78 13.13
C ARG A 56 -8.77 9.35 12.78
N LEU A 57 -9.19 9.25 11.52
CA LEU A 57 -10.56 9.56 11.06
C LEU A 57 -11.58 8.53 11.59
N GLY A 58 -11.12 7.28 11.64
CA GLY A 58 -11.88 6.07 11.89
C GLY A 58 -12.36 5.83 13.31
N GLY A 59 -11.49 6.10 14.28
CA GLY A 59 -11.61 5.61 15.65
C GLY A 59 -11.37 4.10 15.78
N GLU A 60 -12.01 3.29 14.93
CA GLU A 60 -11.85 1.84 14.88
C GLU A 60 -10.60 1.38 14.13
N SER A 61 -9.99 0.29 14.61
CA SER A 61 -8.82 -0.34 13.98
C SER A 61 -9.09 -0.83 12.55
N PHE A 62 -10.34 -1.18 12.22
CA PHE A 62 -10.72 -1.64 10.88
C PHE A 62 -10.48 -0.57 9.81
N HIS A 63 -10.74 0.70 10.13
CA HIS A 63 -10.52 1.80 9.19
C HIS A 63 -9.05 1.96 8.77
N ALA A 64 -8.12 1.62 9.67
CA ALA A 64 -6.69 1.61 9.34
C ALA A 64 -6.33 0.56 8.28
N ALA A 65 -7.08 -0.54 8.21
CA ALA A 65 -6.82 -1.63 7.28
C ALA A 65 -7.36 -1.36 5.87
N LEU A 66 -8.32 -0.44 5.70
CA LEU A 66 -8.95 -0.17 4.41
C LEU A 66 -7.95 0.14 3.27
N PRO A 67 -6.99 1.06 3.45
CA PRO A 67 -5.99 1.34 2.42
C PRO A 67 -5.15 0.11 2.08
N VAL A 68 -4.80 -0.70 3.09
CA VAL A 68 -4.00 -1.93 2.91
C VAL A 68 -4.80 -2.99 2.17
N ILE A 69 -6.08 -3.15 2.48
CA ILE A 69 -6.98 -4.06 1.76
C ILE A 69 -7.08 -3.64 0.29
N ALA A 70 -7.32 -2.35 0.02
CA ALA A 70 -7.40 -1.84 -1.35
C ALA A 70 -6.10 -2.05 -2.12
N PHE A 71 -4.96 -1.83 -1.48
CA PHE A 71 -3.64 -2.14 -2.03
C PHE A 71 -3.51 -3.62 -2.42
N LEU A 72 -3.85 -4.54 -1.49
CA LEU A 72 -3.72 -5.98 -1.73
C LEU A 72 -4.66 -6.49 -2.83
N VAL A 73 -5.87 -5.95 -2.92
CA VAL A 73 -6.81 -6.28 -4.00
C VAL A 73 -6.20 -5.96 -5.36
N VAL A 74 -5.55 -4.80 -5.51
CA VAL A 74 -4.87 -4.44 -6.76
C VAL A 74 -3.68 -5.35 -7.04
N ILE A 75 -2.86 -5.68 -6.03
CA ILE A 75 -1.75 -6.62 -6.20
C ILE A 75 -2.26 -7.99 -6.66
N VAL A 76 -3.32 -8.52 -6.06
CA VAL A 76 -3.94 -9.79 -6.48
C VAL A 76 -4.48 -9.70 -7.91
N ALA A 77 -5.11 -8.60 -8.28
CA ALA A 77 -5.54 -8.38 -9.67
C ALA A 77 -4.34 -8.43 -10.63
N PHE A 78 -3.21 -7.83 -10.27
CA PHE A 78 -2.00 -7.82 -11.10
C PHE A 78 -1.28 -9.18 -11.16
N LEU A 79 -1.49 -10.04 -10.16
CA LEU A 79 -1.06 -11.44 -10.21
C LEU A 79 -1.87 -12.28 -11.21
N LEU A 80 -3.18 -12.00 -11.32
CA LEU A 80 -4.09 -12.71 -12.23
C LEU A 80 -4.02 -12.19 -13.67
N GLY A 81 -3.53 -10.96 -13.87
CA GLY A 81 -3.35 -10.34 -15.18
C GLY A 81 -2.98 -8.88 -15.03
N GLY A 82 -1.68 -8.58 -15.10
CA GLY A 82 -1.18 -7.21 -14.96
C GLY A 82 -1.47 -6.35 -16.21
N PRO A 83 -1.41 -5.01 -16.06
CA PRO A 83 -1.52 -4.09 -17.19
C PRO A 83 -0.48 -4.45 -18.27
N GLY A 84 -0.92 -4.59 -19.52
CA GLY A 84 -0.07 -5.03 -20.63
C GLY A 84 0.04 -6.56 -20.80
N ASN A 85 -0.84 -7.34 -20.18
CA ASN A 85 -0.85 -8.82 -20.23
C ASN A 85 0.41 -9.47 -19.65
N SER A 86 1.19 -8.71 -18.88
CA SER A 86 2.36 -9.18 -18.15
C SER A 86 1.92 -9.70 -16.77
N THR A 87 2.19 -10.98 -16.52
CA THR A 87 2.01 -11.57 -15.19
C THR A 87 3.25 -11.28 -14.35
N VAL A 88 3.06 -10.60 -13.22
CA VAL A 88 4.16 -10.28 -12.30
C VAL A 88 4.51 -11.48 -11.40
N PHE A 89 3.81 -12.61 -11.56
CA PHE A 89 3.77 -13.78 -10.66
C PHE A 89 5.14 -14.39 -10.29
N TYR A 90 6.17 -14.23 -11.13
CA TYR A 90 7.50 -14.82 -10.90
C TYR A 90 8.58 -13.81 -10.49
N ASP A 91 8.21 -12.57 -10.14
CA ASP A 91 9.19 -11.55 -9.73
C ASP A 91 9.37 -11.49 -8.20
N TRP A 92 10.59 -11.74 -7.73
CA TRP A 92 10.95 -11.64 -6.31
C TRP A 92 10.75 -10.23 -5.74
N ARG A 93 10.84 -9.18 -6.58
CA ARG A 93 10.60 -7.79 -6.18
C ARG A 93 9.16 -7.59 -5.71
N LEU A 94 8.23 -8.38 -6.23
CA LEU A 94 6.83 -8.34 -5.80
C LEU A 94 6.67 -8.78 -4.34
N LEU A 95 7.53 -9.69 -3.87
CA LEU A 95 7.57 -10.06 -2.45
C LEU A 95 7.94 -8.86 -1.59
N LEU A 96 8.83 -7.98 -2.06
CA LEU A 96 9.15 -6.73 -1.36
C LEU A 96 7.99 -5.74 -1.36
N VAL A 97 7.22 -5.66 -2.44
CA VAL A 97 6.00 -4.83 -2.50
C VAL A 97 4.97 -5.30 -1.46
N VAL A 98 4.76 -6.61 -1.35
CA VAL A 98 3.85 -7.18 -0.34
C VAL A 98 4.43 -6.98 1.07
N LEU A 99 5.72 -7.24 1.27
CA LEU A 99 6.38 -7.09 2.56
C LEU A 99 6.34 -5.64 3.05
N CYS A 100 6.69 -4.66 2.21
CA CYS A 100 6.63 -3.25 2.57
C CYS A 100 5.18 -2.76 2.70
N GLY A 101 4.30 -3.18 1.79
CA GLY A 101 2.89 -2.77 1.76
C GLY A 101 2.08 -3.29 2.96
N ILE A 102 2.45 -4.41 3.56
CA ILE A 102 1.82 -4.92 4.80
C ILE A 102 2.64 -4.50 6.02
N GLY A 103 3.95 -4.73 5.98
CA GLY A 103 4.84 -4.58 7.13
C GLY A 103 4.94 -3.14 7.64
N MET A 104 5.08 -2.15 6.74
CA MET A 104 5.21 -0.76 7.16
C MET A 104 3.91 -0.22 7.79
N PRO A 105 2.71 -0.42 7.22
CA PRO A 105 1.48 0.01 7.87
C PRO A 105 1.28 -0.63 9.24
N VAL A 106 1.58 -1.93 9.37
CA VAL A 106 1.51 -2.64 10.65
C VAL A 106 2.45 -2.01 11.68
N VAL A 107 3.72 -1.81 11.34
CA VAL A 107 4.70 -1.17 12.23
C VAL A 107 4.26 0.25 12.61
N SER A 108 3.82 1.05 11.65
CA SER A 108 3.35 2.42 11.93
C SER A 108 2.11 2.44 12.83
N GLY A 109 1.22 1.46 12.70
CA GLY A 109 0.05 1.29 13.55
C GLY A 109 0.41 0.92 14.99
N TYR A 110 1.45 0.08 15.17
CA TYR A 110 2.01 -0.24 16.49
C TYR A 110 2.67 0.98 17.13
N LEU A 111 3.53 1.70 16.38
CA LEU A 111 4.22 2.89 16.88
C LEU A 111 3.22 3.97 17.31
N ALA A 112 2.22 4.26 16.48
CA ALA A 112 1.16 5.22 16.79
C ALA A 112 0.27 4.78 17.98
N SER A 113 0.31 3.51 18.37
CA SER A 113 -0.39 3.01 19.56
C SER A 113 0.43 3.13 20.84
N SER A 114 1.76 3.22 20.74
CA SER A 114 2.67 3.30 21.89
C SER A 114 2.85 4.72 22.43
N GLU A 115 2.46 5.74 21.66
CA GLU A 115 2.54 7.15 22.06
C GLU A 115 1.31 7.62 22.86
N LYS A 116 0.37 6.73 23.18
CA LYS A 116 -0.82 7.00 24.00
C LYS A 116 -0.64 6.45 25.40
#